data_AF-A0A1B2HJL2-F1
#
_entry.id   AF-A0A1B2HJL2-F1
#
_cell.length_a   1.000
_cell.length_b   1.000
_cell.length_c   1.000
_cell.angle_alpha   90.00
_cell.angle_beta   90.00
_cell.angle_gamma   90.00
#
_symmetry.space_group_name_H-M   'P 1'
#
loop_
_entity.id
_entity.type
_entity.pdbx_description
1 polymer ?
#
loop_
_entity_poly.entity_id
_entity_poly.type
_entity_poly.pdbx_seq_one_letter_code
_entity_poly.pdbx_strand_id
1 'polypeptide(L)'
;MKRWTIALLLLVAGCGSTPPPAAVQTTSTTTTTTTVTTTSPRIDTPRKLAGVDPCSLLVASDFDEPLFAPPAPFPNLPNACEYRVGNGTEKDLFVIAAIAGPYDRSVKSGSLLDGHSTSTSCIDGPECTIVVAVSETQTLKIIVHLEGGNDQQRAQILWGKAGNAVKRLPVTG
;
A
#
# COMPACT_ATOMS: atom_id res chain seq x y z
N MET A 1 12.24 36.31 65.00
CA MET A 1 11.79 35.55 66.20
C MET A 1 12.41 34.15 66.09
N LYS A 2 13.58 33.94 66.71
CA LYS A 2 13.83 33.19 67.98
C LYS A 2 14.03 31.67 67.70
N ARG A 3 15.30 31.19 67.57
CA ARG A 3 16.13 30.43 68.57
C ARG A 3 15.50 29.06 68.89
N TRP A 4 16.16 27.89 68.98
CA TRP A 4 17.55 27.54 69.33
C TRP A 4 17.70 25.98 69.41
N THR A 5 18.95 25.49 69.46
CA THR A 5 19.52 24.30 70.19
C THR A 5 19.17 22.85 69.81
N ILE A 6 20.15 22.05 69.39
CA ILE A 6 21.01 21.07 70.16
C ILE A 6 20.24 19.83 70.65
N ALA A 7 20.65 18.63 70.23
CA ALA A 7 21.14 17.56 71.14
C ALA A 7 21.39 16.22 70.40
N LEU A 8 22.60 15.73 70.60
CA LEU A 8 23.09 14.36 70.39
C LEU A 8 22.51 13.43 71.48
N LEU A 9 22.11 12.20 71.16
CA LEU A 9 21.98 11.02 72.06
C LEU A 9 21.72 9.78 71.16
N LEU A 10 22.70 8.91 70.86
CA LEU A 10 23.20 7.73 71.61
C LEU A 10 22.14 6.64 71.89
N LEU A 11 22.58 5.36 71.74
CA LEU A 11 22.03 4.08 72.26
C LEU A 11 20.95 3.41 71.36
N VAL A 12 20.92 2.09 71.06
CA VAL A 12 21.63 0.86 71.49
C VAL A 12 21.59 -0.15 70.32
N ALA A 13 22.56 -1.06 70.29
CA ALA A 13 22.54 -2.29 69.52
C ALA A 13 21.26 -3.15 69.72
N GLY A 14 20.93 -3.96 68.71
CA GLY A 14 19.93 -5.02 68.84
C GLY A 14 19.70 -5.75 67.52
N CYS A 15 20.44 -6.83 67.31
CA CYS A 15 20.21 -7.78 66.22
C CYS A 15 18.79 -8.37 66.31
N GLY A 16 18.08 -8.33 65.18
CA GLY A 16 16.84 -9.07 64.97
C GLY A 16 16.73 -9.46 63.51
N SER A 17 17.34 -10.59 63.14
CA SER A 17 17.23 -11.19 61.83
C SER A 17 15.78 -11.62 61.56
N THR A 18 15.11 -10.94 60.64
CA THR A 18 13.80 -11.35 60.13
C THR A 18 13.94 -11.57 58.61
N PRO A 19 13.54 -12.72 58.05
CA PRO A 19 13.65 -12.97 56.62
C PRO A 19 12.75 -11.98 55.85
N PRO A 20 13.20 -11.43 54.70
CA PRO A 20 12.32 -10.66 53.84
C PRO A 20 11.18 -11.56 53.32
N PRO A 21 9.94 -11.03 53.22
CA PRO A 21 8.83 -11.76 52.62
C PRO A 21 9.14 -12.07 51.14
N ALA A 22 8.64 -13.21 50.68
CA ALA A 22 8.85 -13.71 49.33
C ALA A 22 8.53 -12.65 48.27
N ALA A 23 9.46 -12.43 47.34
CA ALA A 23 9.26 -11.55 46.20
C ALA A 23 8.06 -12.05 45.38
N VAL A 24 7.05 -11.21 45.26
CA VAL A 24 5.96 -11.40 44.30
C VAL A 24 6.58 -11.30 42.91
N GLN A 25 6.72 -12.45 42.24
CA GLN A 25 7.14 -12.49 40.84
C GLN A 25 6.04 -11.85 40.00
N THR A 26 6.24 -10.59 39.65
CA THR A 26 5.44 -9.91 38.66
C THR A 26 5.91 -10.45 37.31
N THR A 27 5.25 -11.47 36.79
CA THR A 27 5.47 -11.97 35.43
C THR A 27 5.10 -10.85 34.47
N SER A 28 6.08 -10.02 34.13
CA SER A 28 5.96 -9.05 33.05
C SER A 28 5.99 -9.86 31.76
N THR A 29 4.82 -10.19 31.24
CA THR A 29 4.69 -10.74 29.89
C THR A 29 5.13 -9.64 28.92
N THR A 30 6.41 -9.61 28.59
CA THR A 30 6.92 -8.81 27.50
C THR A 30 6.37 -9.41 26.21
N THR A 31 5.29 -8.82 25.69
CA THR A 31 4.84 -9.10 24.33
C THR A 31 5.92 -8.57 23.38
N THR A 32 6.87 -9.43 23.03
CA THR A 32 7.77 -9.18 21.92
C THR A 32 6.94 -9.16 20.65
N THR A 33 6.56 -7.97 20.18
CA THR A 33 6.01 -7.78 18.84
C THR A 33 7.14 -8.04 17.86
N THR A 34 7.26 -9.28 17.38
CA THR A 34 8.13 -9.61 16.27
C THR A 34 7.50 -9.05 15.00
N THR A 35 7.98 -7.90 14.55
CA THR A 35 7.67 -7.40 13.21
C THR A 35 8.33 -8.33 12.20
N VAL A 36 7.58 -9.31 11.70
CA VAL A 36 8.01 -10.12 10.57
C VAL A 36 7.97 -9.21 9.34
N THR A 37 9.15 -8.79 8.85
CA THR A 37 9.26 -8.21 7.52
C THR A 37 8.96 -9.32 6.52
N THR A 38 7.69 -9.44 6.11
CA THR A 38 7.32 -10.36 5.04
C THR A 38 7.95 -9.86 3.75
N THR A 39 8.95 -10.59 3.24
CA THR A 39 9.64 -10.30 1.97
C THR A 39 8.78 -10.64 0.74
N SER A 40 7.61 -11.24 0.95
CA SER A 40 6.63 -11.52 -0.08
C SER A 40 5.54 -10.45 -0.07
N PRO A 41 5.09 -9.98 -1.25
CA PRO A 41 3.95 -9.08 -1.31
C PRO A 41 2.73 -9.78 -0.70
N ARG A 42 1.96 -9.02 0.10
CA ARG A 42 0.65 -9.44 0.56
C ARG A 42 -0.33 -9.52 -0.62
N ILE A 43 -1.02 -10.65 -0.74
CA ILE A 43 -2.03 -10.95 -1.76
C ILE A 43 -3.17 -11.69 -1.07
N ASP A 44 -4.19 -10.96 -0.60
CA ASP A 44 -5.24 -11.59 0.21
C ASP A 44 -6.13 -12.55 -0.60
N THR A 45 -6.55 -12.15 -1.81
CA THR A 45 -7.34 -13.01 -2.70
C THR A 45 -6.71 -13.10 -4.09
N PRO A 46 -5.89 -14.12 -4.37
CA PRO A 46 -5.21 -14.25 -5.66
C PRO A 46 -6.17 -14.16 -6.86
N ARG A 47 -5.70 -13.53 -7.93
CA ARG A 47 -6.43 -13.32 -9.17
C ARG A 47 -5.79 -14.06 -10.33
N LYS A 48 -6.62 -14.51 -11.28
CA LYS A 48 -6.18 -15.13 -12.53
C LYS A 48 -6.04 -14.06 -13.62
N LEU A 49 -4.82 -13.89 -14.13
CA LEU A 49 -4.50 -12.96 -15.21
C LEU A 49 -4.24 -13.66 -16.55
N ALA A 50 -3.98 -14.97 -16.55
CA ALA A 50 -3.76 -15.74 -17.77
C ALA A 50 -5.03 -15.74 -18.66
N GLY A 51 -4.86 -15.29 -19.90
CA GLY A 51 -5.95 -15.20 -20.90
C GLY A 51 -6.89 -14.01 -20.71
N VAL A 52 -6.62 -13.11 -19.76
CA VAL A 52 -7.38 -11.86 -19.61
C VAL A 52 -6.98 -10.89 -20.72
N ASP A 53 -7.98 -10.35 -21.42
CA ASP A 53 -7.78 -9.26 -22.37
C ASP A 53 -7.55 -7.94 -21.60
N PRO A 54 -6.41 -7.25 -21.78
CA PRO A 54 -6.15 -5.95 -21.15
C PRO A 54 -7.21 -4.88 -21.47
N CYS A 55 -7.87 -4.96 -22.62
CA CYS A 55 -8.95 -4.03 -23.00
C CYS A 55 -10.29 -4.30 -22.31
N SER A 56 -10.38 -5.39 -21.55
CA SER A 56 -11.54 -5.73 -20.71
C SER A 56 -11.37 -5.34 -19.23
N LEU A 57 -10.17 -4.86 -18.84
CA LEU A 57 -9.86 -4.50 -17.45
C LEU A 57 -10.62 -3.27 -16.97
N LEU A 58 -10.92 -2.35 -17.89
CA LEU A 58 -11.78 -1.19 -17.65
C LEU A 58 -12.88 -1.14 -18.71
N VAL A 59 -13.98 -0.49 -18.37
CA VAL A 59 -15.12 -0.27 -19.27
C VAL A 59 -15.52 1.20 -19.25
N ALA A 60 -16.33 1.64 -20.21
CA ALA A 60 -16.75 3.04 -20.31
C ALA A 60 -17.35 3.60 -19.01
N SER A 61 -18.09 2.80 -18.24
CA SER A 61 -18.68 3.23 -16.96
C SER A 61 -17.67 3.45 -15.83
N ASP A 62 -16.39 3.13 -16.04
CA ASP A 62 -15.32 3.44 -15.08
C ASP A 62 -14.79 4.87 -15.22
N PHE A 63 -15.21 5.60 -16.26
CA PHE A 63 -14.73 6.94 -16.58
C PHE A 63 -15.85 7.96 -16.38
N ASP A 64 -15.49 9.12 -15.83
CA ASP A 64 -16.44 10.22 -15.58
C ASP A 64 -16.84 10.94 -16.87
N GLU A 65 -15.97 10.85 -17.88
CA GLU A 65 -16.14 11.39 -19.22
C GLU A 65 -16.10 10.25 -20.26
N PRO A 66 -16.71 10.43 -21.44
CA PRO A 66 -16.72 9.41 -22.47
C PRO A 66 -15.33 9.12 -23.02
N LEU A 67 -15.14 7.88 -23.48
CA LEU A 67 -13.95 7.51 -24.24
C LEU A 67 -14.00 8.19 -25.61
N PHE A 68 -12.89 8.81 -26.01
CA PHE A 68 -12.72 9.41 -27.34
C PHE A 68 -12.82 8.37 -28.46
N ALA A 69 -12.27 7.18 -28.21
CA ALA A 69 -12.24 6.06 -29.13
C ALA A 69 -12.40 4.74 -28.35
N PRO A 70 -12.78 3.63 -29.02
CA PRO A 70 -12.75 2.31 -28.40
C PRO A 70 -11.37 2.00 -27.78
N PRO A 71 -11.31 1.31 -26.63
CA PRO A 71 -10.05 0.86 -26.06
C PRO A 71 -9.25 0.03 -27.07
N ALA A 72 -7.94 0.26 -27.14
CA ALA A 72 -7.08 -0.37 -28.13
C ALA A 72 -5.75 -0.81 -27.51
N PRO A 73 -5.09 -1.86 -28.06
CA PRO A 73 -3.77 -2.27 -27.60
C PRO A 73 -2.75 -1.12 -27.63
N PHE A 74 -1.94 -0.99 -26.57
CA PHE A 74 -0.91 0.04 -26.51
C PHE A 74 0.40 -0.47 -27.14
N PRO A 75 0.91 0.13 -28.23
CA PRO A 75 1.98 -0.47 -29.03
C PRO A 75 3.33 -0.58 -28.30
N ASN A 76 3.58 0.27 -27.30
CA ASN A 76 4.87 0.33 -26.61
C ASN A 76 4.92 -0.50 -25.32
N LEU A 77 3.82 -1.17 -24.95
CA LEU A 77 3.75 -2.02 -23.77
C LEU A 77 2.99 -3.31 -24.11
N PRO A 78 3.63 -4.49 -24.10
CA PRO A 78 2.94 -5.74 -24.38
C PRO A 78 1.86 -6.00 -23.32
N ASN A 79 0.80 -6.69 -23.73
CA ASN A 79 -0.35 -7.01 -22.88
C ASN A 79 -0.94 -5.76 -22.18
N ALA A 80 -1.02 -4.65 -22.90
CA ALA A 80 -1.58 -3.41 -22.41
C ALA A 80 -2.67 -2.87 -23.35
N CYS A 81 -3.62 -2.17 -22.77
CA CYS A 81 -4.67 -1.45 -23.49
C CYS A 81 -4.71 0.00 -23.04
N GLU A 82 -4.85 0.90 -24.02
CA GLU A 82 -5.05 2.33 -23.82
C GLU A 82 -6.54 2.66 -23.82
N TYR A 83 -6.92 3.52 -22.89
CA TYR A 83 -8.23 4.14 -22.78
C TYR A 83 -8.01 5.65 -22.82
N ARG A 84 -8.51 6.30 -23.87
CA ARG A 84 -8.40 7.74 -24.05
C ARG A 84 -9.74 8.40 -23.76
N VAL A 85 -9.74 9.36 -22.84
CA VAL A 85 -10.93 10.04 -22.33
C VAL A 85 -10.86 11.51 -22.71
N GLY A 86 -11.90 12.03 -23.36
CA GLY A 86 -11.97 13.40 -23.82
C GLY A 86 -12.28 13.53 -25.31
N ASN A 87 -11.73 14.55 -25.96
CA ASN A 87 -12.14 15.01 -27.29
C ASN A 87 -11.11 14.72 -28.40
N GLY A 88 -10.08 13.93 -28.13
CA GLY A 88 -9.05 13.61 -29.11
C GLY A 88 -7.89 14.59 -29.10
N THR A 89 -7.66 15.30 -28.00
CA THR A 89 -6.60 16.30 -27.86
C THR A 89 -5.41 15.77 -27.06
N GLU A 90 -4.27 16.48 -27.12
CA GLU A 90 -3.09 16.15 -26.30
C GLU A 90 -3.33 16.33 -24.79
N LYS A 91 -4.40 17.04 -24.41
CA LYS A 91 -4.79 17.27 -23.00
C LYS A 91 -5.77 16.22 -22.47
N ASP A 92 -6.12 15.24 -23.29
CA ASP A 92 -7.01 14.15 -22.88
C ASP A 92 -6.38 13.35 -21.74
N LEU A 93 -7.23 12.71 -20.94
CA LEU A 93 -6.77 11.71 -19.97
C LEU A 93 -6.47 10.40 -20.72
N PHE A 94 -5.24 9.90 -20.55
CA PHE A 94 -4.86 8.58 -21.02
C PHE A 94 -4.74 7.65 -19.80
N VAL A 95 -5.39 6.50 -19.89
CA VAL A 95 -5.24 5.42 -18.92
C VAL A 95 -4.73 4.19 -19.66
N ILE A 96 -3.66 3.58 -19.19
CA ILE A 96 -3.11 2.34 -19.75
C ILE A 96 -3.27 1.26 -18.69
N ALA A 97 -4.00 0.19 -19.01
CA ALA A 97 -4.10 -0.99 -18.17
C ALA A 97 -3.27 -2.12 -18.77
N ALA A 98 -2.36 -2.69 -18.00
CA ALA A 98 -1.43 -3.70 -18.46
C ALA A 98 -1.30 -4.88 -17.50
N ILE A 99 -1.03 -6.05 -18.08
CA ILE A 99 -0.68 -7.27 -17.35
C ILE A 99 0.82 -7.44 -17.47
N ALA A 100 1.52 -7.31 -16.34
CA ALA A 100 2.97 -7.40 -16.28
C ALA A 100 3.42 -8.66 -15.53
N GLY A 101 4.75 -8.85 -15.49
CA GLY A 101 5.39 -9.96 -14.79
C GLY A 101 5.28 -9.86 -13.25
N PRO A 102 6.12 -10.60 -12.52
CA PRO A 102 6.04 -10.69 -11.07
C PRO A 102 6.27 -9.32 -10.41
N TYR A 103 5.67 -9.14 -9.24
CA TYR A 103 5.84 -7.93 -8.45
C TYR A 103 7.31 -7.75 -8.05
N ASP A 104 7.87 -6.58 -8.37
CA ASP A 104 9.23 -6.22 -7.97
C ASP A 104 9.26 -6.01 -6.44
N ARG A 105 10.02 -6.86 -5.76
CA ARG A 105 10.13 -6.84 -4.29
C ARG A 105 11.18 -5.85 -3.79
N SER A 106 11.98 -5.28 -4.69
CA SER A 106 12.98 -4.26 -4.37
C SER A 106 12.37 -2.87 -4.21
N VAL A 107 11.19 -2.63 -4.82
CA VAL A 107 10.46 -1.39 -4.63
C VAL A 107 9.73 -1.38 -3.30
N LYS A 108 9.70 -0.21 -2.66
CA LYS A 108 8.96 -0.02 -1.42
C LYS A 108 7.47 -0.25 -1.67
N SER A 109 6.90 -1.27 -1.02
CA SER A 109 5.45 -1.46 -1.05
C SER A 109 4.74 -0.26 -0.42
N GLY A 110 3.73 0.24 -1.13
CA GLY A 110 2.81 1.28 -0.69
C GLY A 110 1.61 0.70 0.05
N SER A 111 0.51 1.45 0.04
CA SER A 111 -0.76 1.05 0.63
C SER A 111 -1.31 -0.23 0.00
N LEU A 112 -2.22 -0.91 0.70
CA LEU A 112 -2.94 -2.05 0.14
C LEU A 112 -4.11 -1.57 -0.74
N LEU A 113 -4.27 -2.18 -1.91
CA LEU A 113 -5.46 -2.06 -2.74
C LEU A 113 -6.27 -3.35 -2.64
N ASP A 114 -7.46 -3.32 -2.05
CA ASP A 114 -8.31 -4.51 -1.89
C ASP A 114 -7.56 -5.73 -1.29
N GLY A 115 -6.65 -5.49 -0.33
CA GLY A 115 -5.84 -6.54 0.31
C GLY A 115 -4.56 -6.94 -0.47
N HIS A 116 -4.24 -6.26 -1.56
CA HIS A 116 -3.07 -6.51 -2.39
C HIS A 116 -1.98 -5.46 -2.18
N SER A 117 -0.72 -5.89 -2.12
CA SER A 117 0.42 -4.98 -2.09
C SER A 117 0.51 -4.17 -3.36
N THR A 118 0.83 -2.89 -3.22
CA THR A 118 1.00 -2.00 -4.37
C THR A 118 2.35 -1.31 -4.35
N SER A 119 2.78 -0.79 -5.48
CA SER A 119 3.82 0.24 -5.55
C SER A 119 3.30 1.35 -6.46
N THR A 120 3.45 2.60 -6.03
CA THR A 120 2.99 3.77 -6.78
C THR A 120 4.14 4.71 -7.06
N SER A 121 4.19 5.26 -8.28
CA SER A 121 5.12 6.30 -8.68
C SER A 121 4.35 7.42 -9.36
N CYS A 122 4.46 8.64 -8.83
CA CYS A 122 3.90 9.87 -9.37
C CYS A 122 4.99 10.95 -9.31
N ILE A 123 6.12 10.67 -9.95
CA ILE A 123 7.26 11.60 -9.99
C ILE A 123 6.88 12.79 -10.89
N ASP A 124 7.47 13.96 -10.64
CA ASP A 124 7.25 15.21 -11.37
C ASP A 124 7.05 14.99 -12.88
N GLY A 125 5.83 15.24 -13.34
CA GLY A 125 5.40 14.99 -14.71
C GLY A 125 3.92 14.64 -14.81
N PRO A 126 3.38 14.49 -16.02
CA PRO A 126 1.97 14.21 -16.25
C PRO A 126 1.58 12.75 -15.97
N GLU A 127 2.54 11.87 -15.67
CA GLU A 127 2.33 10.43 -15.53
C GLU A 127 2.34 9.95 -14.07
N CYS A 128 1.44 9.02 -13.76
CA CYS A 128 1.41 8.26 -12.52
C CYS A 128 1.25 6.77 -12.85
N THR A 129 1.96 5.90 -12.13
CA THR A 129 1.88 4.45 -12.28
C THR A 129 1.56 3.79 -10.95
N ILE A 130 0.68 2.79 -10.95
CA ILE A 130 0.48 1.85 -9.85
C ILE A 130 0.67 0.43 -10.36
N VAL A 131 1.38 -0.38 -9.59
CA VAL A 131 1.53 -1.82 -9.80
C VAL A 131 0.90 -2.52 -8.62
N VAL A 132 0.05 -3.51 -8.87
CA VAL A 132 -0.69 -4.27 -7.86
C VAL A 132 -0.30 -5.74 -7.95
N ALA A 133 0.14 -6.31 -6.83
CA ALA A 133 0.44 -7.72 -6.69
C ALA A 133 -0.86 -8.54 -6.58
N VAL A 134 -1.34 -9.05 -7.71
CA VAL A 134 -2.60 -9.83 -7.76
C VAL A 134 -2.36 -11.34 -7.86
N SER A 135 -1.16 -11.77 -8.24
CA SER A 135 -0.66 -13.15 -8.11
C SER A 135 0.84 -13.18 -7.83
N GLU A 136 1.41 -14.35 -7.57
CA GLU A 136 2.86 -14.50 -7.34
C GLU A 136 3.70 -14.20 -8.59
N THR A 137 3.14 -14.42 -9.77
CA THR A 137 3.86 -14.40 -11.05
C THR A 137 3.47 -13.24 -11.95
N GLN A 138 2.36 -12.55 -11.65
CA GLN A 138 1.84 -11.51 -12.50
C GLN A 138 1.29 -10.34 -11.68
N THR A 139 1.38 -9.15 -12.26
CA THR A 139 0.89 -7.91 -11.67
C THR A 139 -0.08 -7.23 -12.61
N LEU A 140 -1.00 -6.47 -12.01
CA LEU A 140 -1.78 -5.48 -12.72
C LEU A 140 -1.06 -4.14 -12.63
N LYS A 141 -0.77 -3.53 -13.78
CA LYS A 141 -0.18 -2.20 -13.86
C LYS A 141 -1.18 -1.24 -14.46
N ILE A 142 -1.49 -0.14 -13.77
CA ILE A 142 -2.24 0.98 -14.33
C ILE A 142 -1.31 2.18 -14.44
N ILE A 143 -1.35 2.85 -15.58
CA ILE A 143 -0.67 4.11 -15.83
C ILE A 143 -1.73 5.14 -16.14
N VAL A 144 -1.61 6.33 -15.58
CA VAL A 144 -2.46 7.49 -15.84
C VAL A 144 -1.56 8.61 -16.33
N HIS A 145 -1.88 9.16 -17.48
CA HIS A 145 -1.27 10.38 -17.99
C HIS A 145 -2.35 11.45 -18.11
N LEU A 146 -2.14 12.60 -17.46
CA LEU A 146 -3.04 13.73 -17.46
C LEU A 146 -2.24 15.03 -17.46
N GLU A 147 -2.25 15.71 -18.61
CA GLU A 147 -1.64 17.04 -18.76
C GLU A 147 -2.37 18.09 -17.92
N GLY A 148 -1.61 18.92 -17.20
CA GLY A 148 -2.15 20.00 -16.37
C GLY A 148 -2.89 19.58 -15.09
N GLY A 149 -3.08 18.28 -14.85
CA GLY A 149 -3.59 17.77 -13.57
C GLY A 149 -2.53 17.83 -12.47
N ASN A 150 -2.93 17.98 -11.22
CA ASN A 150 -2.00 17.90 -10.08
C ASN A 150 -1.81 16.45 -9.59
N ASP A 151 -0.78 16.22 -8.77
CA ASP A 151 -0.40 14.87 -8.30
C ASP A 151 -1.53 14.16 -7.56
N GLN A 152 -2.30 14.89 -6.75
CA GLN A 152 -3.41 14.33 -6.01
C GLN A 152 -4.53 13.87 -6.94
N GLN A 153 -4.88 14.66 -7.95
CA GLN A 153 -5.87 14.31 -8.96
C GLN A 153 -5.44 13.05 -9.74
N ARG A 154 -4.19 13.02 -10.21
CA ARG A 154 -3.66 11.85 -10.94
C ARG A 154 -3.64 10.60 -10.07
N ALA A 155 -3.22 10.72 -8.81
CA ALA A 155 -3.23 9.62 -7.86
C ALA A 155 -4.65 9.11 -7.59
N GLN A 156 -5.65 9.99 -7.41
CA GLN A 156 -7.03 9.59 -7.20
C GLN A 156 -7.59 8.81 -8.41
N ILE A 157 -7.35 9.29 -9.62
CA ILE A 157 -7.74 8.59 -10.86
C ILE A 157 -7.05 7.22 -10.90
N LEU A 158 -5.73 7.20 -10.70
CA LEU A 158 -4.91 5.99 -10.73
C LEU A 158 -5.42 4.90 -9.78
N TRP A 159 -5.67 5.25 -8.52
CA TRP A 159 -6.18 4.33 -7.50
C TRP A 159 -7.59 3.84 -7.82
N GLY A 160 -8.47 4.73 -8.29
CA GLY A 160 -9.83 4.36 -8.71
C GLY A 160 -9.84 3.36 -9.87
N LYS A 161 -9.04 3.62 -10.92
CA LYS A 161 -8.94 2.72 -12.08
C LYS A 161 -8.31 1.38 -11.69
N ALA A 162 -7.27 1.38 -10.86
CA ALA A 162 -6.69 0.13 -10.36
C ALA A 162 -7.69 -0.71 -9.56
N GLY A 163 -8.46 -0.10 -8.65
CA GLY A 163 -9.48 -0.81 -7.88
C GLY A 163 -10.57 -1.42 -8.78
N ASN A 164 -11.04 -0.68 -9.78
CA ASN A 164 -12.03 -1.19 -10.73
C ASN A 164 -11.48 -2.37 -11.54
N ALA A 165 -10.24 -2.27 -12.02
CA ALA A 165 -9.59 -3.34 -12.76
C ALA A 165 -9.35 -4.60 -11.90
N VAL A 166 -8.89 -4.48 -10.65
CA VAL A 166 -8.71 -5.63 -9.74
C VAL A 166 -10.02 -6.39 -9.48
N LYS A 167 -11.14 -5.66 -9.36
CA LYS A 167 -12.46 -6.25 -9.12
C LYS A 167 -13.00 -7.04 -10.31
N ARG A 168 -12.55 -6.75 -11.54
CA ARG A 168 -12.94 -7.48 -12.75
C ARG A 168 -12.11 -8.75 -12.97
N LEU A 169 -10.97 -8.87 -12.31
CA LEU A 169 -10.16 -10.07 -12.43
C LEU A 169 -10.86 -11.26 -11.77
N PRO A 170 -10.89 -12.43 -12.42
CA PRO A 170 -11.39 -13.65 -11.79
C PRO A 170 -10.55 -14.01 -10.57
N VAL A 171 -11.21 -14.52 -9.53
CA VAL A 171 -10.51 -15.11 -8.38
C VAL A 171 -9.89 -16.45 -8.79
N THR A 172 -8.69 -16.73 -8.29
CA THR A 172 -8.11 -18.08 -8.40
C THR A 172 -8.77 -18.94 -7.31
N GLY A 173 -9.52 -19.96 -7.72
CA GLY A 173 -10.11 -20.96 -6.82
C GLY A 173 -9.13 -22.05 -6.43
#